data_AF-A0A067DDE5-F1
#
_entry.id   AF-A0A067DDE5-F1
#
_cell.length_a   1.000
_cell.length_b   1.000
_cell.length_c   1.000
_cell.angle_alpha   90.00
_cell.angle_beta   90.00
_cell.angle_gamma   90.00
#
_symmetry.space_group_name_H-M   'P 1'
#
loop_
_entity.id
_entity.type
_entity.pdbx_description
1 polymer ?
#
loop_
_entity_poly.entity_id
_entity_poly.type
_entity_poly.pdbx_seq_one_letter_code
_entity_poly.pdbx_strand_id
1 'polypeptide(L)'
;EVPEFDDEPHDDAKIMQKDNALRLALSQLANDFGKESMLSLKRFFGSRRGPVISTGSLKLDLALGIGGLPKGRIVEIYGREASGKTTLALHVIKEAQKLGGYCAYLDVENALDPSLAEAMGIDAENLLIAQPDSAENLLSVVDTLTKSGSIDVIVVDSVAALIPKCEIGVPINGMYSDAQSRIMTQALRKIHYSLCQSHTLIIFLNQVKVLLLKHF
;
A
#
# COMPACT_ATOMS: atom_id res chain seq x y z
N GLU A 1 5.36 32.70 47.18
CA GLU A 1 5.64 31.28 47.40
C GLU A 1 5.60 30.59 46.05
N VAL A 2 6.76 30.13 45.57
CA VAL A 2 6.92 29.36 44.34
C VAL A 2 6.84 27.89 44.76
N PRO A 3 6.08 27.01 44.10
CA PRO A 3 6.04 25.61 44.49
C PRO A 3 7.39 24.96 44.16
N GLU A 4 8.05 24.43 45.17
CA GLU A 4 9.17 23.49 45.00
C GLU A 4 8.64 22.27 44.25
N PHE A 5 9.09 22.08 43.01
CA PHE A 5 9.00 20.79 42.35
C PHE A 5 10.06 19.90 42.98
N ASP A 6 9.63 18.91 43.76
CA ASP A 6 10.47 17.79 44.18
C ASP A 6 10.93 17.04 42.92
N ASP A 7 12.16 17.29 42.49
CA ASP A 7 12.87 16.44 41.54
C ASP A 7 13.12 15.09 42.23
N GLU A 8 12.19 14.13 42.07
CA GLU A 8 12.44 12.74 42.44
C GLU A 8 13.74 12.27 41.78
N PRO A 9 14.63 11.57 42.52
CA PRO A 9 15.92 11.18 42.00
C PRO A 9 15.71 10.28 40.78
N HIS A 10 16.24 10.74 39.65
CA HIS A 10 16.31 10.00 38.39
C HIS A 10 16.95 8.64 38.66
N ASP A 11 16.11 7.60 38.73
CA ASP A 11 16.46 6.28 39.24
C ASP A 11 17.28 5.52 38.17
N ASP A 12 18.55 5.88 38.05
CA ASP A 12 19.51 5.32 37.09
C ASP A 12 19.62 3.79 37.23
N ALA A 13 19.34 3.26 38.44
CA ALA A 13 19.25 1.83 38.71
C ALA A 13 18.05 1.18 38.01
N LYS A 14 16.88 1.84 37.95
CA LYS A 14 15.73 1.38 37.15
C LYS A 14 16.00 1.42 35.66
N ILE A 15 16.74 2.42 35.17
CA ILE A 15 17.09 2.53 33.75
C ILE A 15 18.06 1.42 33.36
N MET A 16 19.08 1.16 34.18
CA MET A 16 20.00 0.03 34.00
C MET A 16 19.27 -1.32 34.07
N GLN A 17 18.32 -1.50 35.00
CA GLN A 17 17.52 -2.73 35.07
C GLN A 17 16.65 -2.92 33.83
N LYS A 18 16.01 -1.85 33.33
CA LYS A 18 15.24 -1.89 32.07
C LYS A 18 16.13 -2.22 30.88
N ASP A 19 17.32 -1.63 30.77
CA ASP A 19 18.25 -1.91 29.68
C ASP A 19 18.76 -3.35 29.72
N ASN A 20 19.07 -3.88 30.92
CA ASN A 20 19.49 -5.26 31.10
C ASN A 20 18.37 -6.25 30.74
N ALA A 21 17.13 -6.00 31.20
CA ALA A 21 15.98 -6.84 30.86
C ALA A 21 15.71 -6.84 29.34
N LEU A 22 15.84 -5.68 28.70
CA LEU A 22 15.72 -5.53 27.24
C LEU A 22 16.80 -6.32 26.50
N ARG A 23 18.07 -6.22 26.91
CA ARG A 23 19.18 -6.95 26.30
C ARG A 23 19.00 -8.47 26.41
N LEU A 24 18.51 -8.94 27.57
CA LEU A 24 18.28 -10.36 27.81
C LEU A 24 17.16 -10.90 26.91
N ALA A 25 16.04 -10.17 26.81
CA ALA A 25 14.96 -10.49 25.87
C ALA A 25 15.42 -10.48 24.41
N LEU A 26 16.21 -9.47 24.00
CA LEU A 26 16.77 -9.39 22.64
C LEU A 26 17.72 -10.56 22.33
N SER A 27 18.50 -11.02 23.32
CA SER A 27 19.41 -12.16 23.15
C SER A 27 18.68 -13.50 22.99
N GLN A 28 17.56 -13.69 23.70
CA GLN A 28 16.70 -14.86 23.55
C GLN A 28 16.04 -14.87 22.17
N LEU A 29 15.48 -13.74 21.75
CA LEU A 29 14.86 -13.59 20.43
C LEU A 29 15.86 -13.73 19.28
N ALA A 30 17.12 -13.31 19.44
CA ALA A 30 18.14 -13.47 18.42
C ALA A 30 18.52 -14.95 18.15
N ASN A 31 18.27 -15.86 19.11
CA ASN A 31 18.45 -17.29 18.91
C ASN A 31 17.24 -17.94 18.21
N ASP A 32 16.03 -17.46 18.48
CA ASP A 32 14.79 -18.02 17.93
C ASP A 32 14.49 -17.51 16.51
N PHE A 33 14.93 -16.29 16.18
CA PHE A 33 14.78 -15.70 14.86
C PHE A 33 16.13 -15.74 14.12
N GLY A 34 16.20 -16.45 12.98
CA GLY A 34 17.43 -16.66 12.22
C GLY A 34 18.19 -15.36 11.86
N LYS A 35 19.45 -15.48 11.42
CA LYS A 35 20.45 -14.40 11.19
C LYS A 35 19.95 -13.09 10.52
N GLU A 36 18.84 -13.14 9.78
CA GLU A 36 18.14 -11.99 9.16
C GLU A 36 17.45 -11.06 10.19
N SER A 37 17.03 -11.62 11.32
CA SER A 37 16.31 -10.96 12.42
C SER A 37 17.27 -10.43 13.47
N MET A 38 18.21 -9.57 13.05
CA MET A 38 18.97 -8.79 14.02
C MET A 38 18.10 -7.66 14.57
N LEU A 39 17.34 -7.97 15.64
CA LEU A 39 16.61 -7.01 16.46
C LEU A 39 17.61 -6.02 17.09
N SER A 40 17.76 -4.86 16.46
CA SER A 40 18.64 -3.78 16.94
C SER A 40 17.89 -2.47 16.97
N LEU A 41 17.76 -1.86 18.16
CA LEU A 41 17.19 -0.51 18.32
C LEU A 41 17.95 0.52 17.45
N LYS A 42 19.27 0.38 17.27
CA LYS A 42 20.06 1.28 16.42
C LYS A 42 19.73 1.14 14.93
N ARG A 43 19.33 -0.05 14.47
CA ARG A 43 18.86 -0.30 13.09
C ARG A 43 17.47 0.31 12.84
N PHE A 44 16.66 0.51 13.88
CA PHE A 44 15.43 1.31 13.78
C PHE A 44 15.68 2.79 13.57
N PHE A 45 16.81 3.37 13.97
CA PHE A 45 17.06 4.83 13.85
C PHE A 45 18.07 5.21 12.75
N GLY A 46 18.89 4.28 12.26
CA GLY A 46 19.83 4.54 11.15
C GLY A 46 19.16 4.48 9.77
N SER A 47 19.01 5.63 9.11
CA SER A 47 18.54 5.79 7.71
C SER A 47 17.29 4.99 7.34
N ARG A 48 16.13 5.43 7.86
CA ARG A 48 14.78 4.87 7.61
C ARG A 48 14.17 5.16 6.23
N ARG A 49 14.93 5.62 5.23
CA ARG A 49 14.34 5.87 3.90
C ARG A 49 14.38 4.58 3.10
N GLY A 50 13.35 3.76 3.29
CA GLY A 50 13.06 2.68 2.36
C GLY A 50 12.89 3.23 0.94
N PRO A 51 13.04 2.40 -0.10
CA PRO A 51 12.90 2.86 -1.47
C PRO A 51 11.50 3.46 -1.68
N VAL A 52 11.42 4.60 -2.38
CA VAL A 52 10.17 5.32 -2.66
C VAL A 52 10.03 5.60 -4.16
N ILE A 53 8.80 5.75 -4.63
CA ILE A 53 8.46 6.30 -5.94
C ILE A 53 7.84 7.68 -5.73
N SER A 54 8.35 8.71 -6.42
CA SER A 54 7.79 10.07 -6.36
C SER A 54 6.33 10.06 -6.81
N THR A 55 5.51 10.91 -6.21
CA THR A 55 4.13 11.13 -6.65
C THR A 55 4.01 11.99 -7.91
N GLY A 56 5.14 12.53 -8.41
CA GLY A 56 5.17 13.56 -9.45
C GLY A 56 4.79 14.96 -8.93
N SER A 57 4.43 15.08 -7.66
CA SER A 57 4.08 16.35 -7.00
C SER A 57 5.05 16.65 -5.86
N LEU A 58 5.89 17.68 -6.05
CA LEU A 58 6.87 18.12 -5.04
C LEU A 58 6.21 18.38 -3.67
N LYS A 59 5.05 19.03 -3.65
CA LYS A 59 4.34 19.34 -2.40
C LYS A 59 3.89 18.08 -1.67
N LEU A 60 3.40 17.08 -2.42
CA LEU A 60 2.92 15.84 -1.83
C LEU A 60 4.08 14.99 -1.32
N ASP A 61 5.17 14.88 -2.09
CA ASP A 61 6.38 14.16 -1.68
C ASP A 61 7.00 14.75 -0.39
N LEU A 62 7.00 16.08 -0.27
CA LEU A 62 7.42 16.78 0.93
C LEU A 62 6.47 16.51 2.10
N ALA A 63 5.16 16.56 1.87
CA ALA A 63 4.14 16.31 2.90
C ALA A 63 4.20 14.87 3.46
N LEU A 64 4.56 13.90 2.62
CA LEU A 64 4.77 12.50 3.04
C LEU A 64 6.02 12.33 3.91
N GLY A 65 6.95 13.30 3.93
CA GLY A 65 8.16 13.30 4.77
C GLY A 65 9.26 12.30 4.35
N ILE A 66 8.92 11.34 3.48
CA ILE A 66 9.82 10.33 2.94
C ILE A 66 10.18 10.56 1.46
N GLY A 67 9.57 11.55 0.80
CA GLY A 67 9.88 11.93 -0.58
C GLY A 67 9.11 11.17 -1.66
N GLY A 68 8.05 10.44 -1.30
CA GLY A 68 7.22 9.69 -2.24
C GLY A 68 6.45 8.56 -1.57
N LEU A 69 5.88 7.67 -2.38
CA LEU A 69 5.18 6.47 -1.94
C LEU A 69 6.17 5.32 -1.67
N PRO A 70 6.07 4.62 -0.53
CA PRO A 70 7.03 3.58 -0.17
C PRO A 70 6.84 2.30 -1.01
N LYS A 71 7.92 1.83 -1.64
CA LYS A 71 7.96 0.54 -2.34
C LYS A 71 7.77 -0.62 -1.35
N GLY A 72 7.19 -1.72 -1.82
CA GLY A 72 6.86 -2.88 -0.99
C GLY A 72 5.71 -2.62 -0.01
N ARG A 73 4.83 -1.66 -0.32
CA ARG A 73 3.66 -1.29 0.50
C ARG A 73 2.43 -1.13 -0.38
N ILE A 74 1.28 -1.25 0.28
CA ILE A 74 -0.02 -0.93 -0.31
C ILE A 74 -0.37 0.50 0.10
N VAL A 75 -0.77 1.30 -0.88
CA VAL A 75 -1.24 2.67 -0.70
C VAL A 75 -2.66 2.78 -1.24
N GLU A 76 -3.52 3.50 -0.53
CA GLU A 76 -4.87 3.81 -0.99
C GLU A 76 -4.97 5.30 -1.31
N ILE A 77 -5.51 5.61 -2.48
CA ILE A 77 -5.86 6.98 -2.89
C ILE A 77 -7.37 7.03 -3.06
N TYR A 78 -8.04 7.74 -2.16
CA TYR A 78 -9.49 7.85 -2.16
C TYR A 78 -9.95 9.30 -2.29
N GLY A 79 -11.15 9.48 -2.83
CA GLY A 79 -11.68 10.81 -3.13
C GLY A 79 -12.95 10.75 -3.97
N ARG A 80 -13.59 11.91 -4.14
CA ARG A 80 -14.78 12.05 -5.01
C ARG A 80 -14.45 11.67 -6.45
N GLU A 81 -15.46 11.32 -7.22
CA GLU A 81 -15.31 11.19 -8.67
C GLU A 81 -14.73 12.48 -9.27
N ALA A 82 -13.90 12.34 -10.31
CA ALA A 82 -13.16 13.44 -10.94
C ALA A 82 -12.22 14.26 -10.02
N SER A 83 -11.89 13.78 -8.81
CA SER A 83 -10.96 14.48 -7.90
C SER A 83 -9.47 14.34 -8.27
N GLY A 84 -9.14 13.73 -9.41
CA GLY A 84 -7.76 13.53 -9.88
C GLY A 84 -7.06 12.27 -9.35
N LYS A 85 -7.79 11.25 -8.85
CA LYS A 85 -7.21 9.99 -8.35
C LYS A 85 -6.41 9.26 -9.43
N THR A 86 -7.05 8.98 -10.57
CA THR A 86 -6.42 8.34 -11.73
C THR A 86 -5.25 9.17 -12.25
N THR A 87 -5.41 10.49 -12.35
CA THR A 87 -4.32 11.40 -12.73
C THR A 87 -3.11 11.28 -11.80
N LEU A 88 -3.32 11.23 -10.48
CA LEU A 88 -2.24 11.08 -9.51
C LEU A 88 -1.55 9.70 -9.66
N ALA A 89 -2.32 8.63 -9.84
CA ALA A 89 -1.77 7.29 -10.03
C ALA A 89 -0.95 7.18 -11.33
N LEU A 90 -1.43 7.79 -12.42
CA LEU A 90 -0.72 7.89 -13.68
C LEU A 90 0.60 8.67 -13.53
N HIS A 91 0.62 9.75 -12.72
CA HIS A 91 1.87 10.44 -12.40
C HIS A 91 2.86 9.57 -11.62
N VAL A 92 2.40 8.73 -10.68
CA VAL A 92 3.28 7.77 -9.99
C VAL A 92 3.85 6.76 -10.98
N ILE A 93 3.04 6.23 -11.90
CA ILE A 93 3.50 5.32 -12.97
C ILE A 93 4.59 5.98 -13.81
N LYS A 94 4.36 7.22 -14.24
CA LYS A 94 5.36 7.99 -15.00
C LYS A 94 6.69 8.11 -14.24
N GLU A 95 6.64 8.45 -12.96
CA GLU A 95 7.86 8.57 -12.14
C GLU A 95 8.56 7.22 -11.95
N ALA A 96 7.83 6.11 -11.85
CA ALA A 96 8.42 4.78 -11.81
C ALA A 96 9.08 4.39 -13.16
N GLN A 97 8.41 4.64 -14.29
CA GLN A 97 8.96 4.37 -15.61
C GLN A 97 10.21 5.21 -15.92
N LYS A 98 10.26 6.46 -15.46
CA LYS A 98 11.48 7.30 -15.55
C LYS A 98 12.71 6.66 -14.88
N LEU A 99 12.49 5.85 -13.85
CA LEU A 99 13.52 5.09 -13.16
C LEU A 99 13.82 3.74 -13.83
N GLY A 100 13.22 3.46 -14.99
CA GLY A 100 13.34 2.20 -15.72
C GLY A 100 12.49 1.06 -15.14
N GLY A 101 11.53 1.38 -14.26
CA GLY A 101 10.68 0.39 -13.61
C GLY A 101 9.49 -0.05 -14.46
N TYR A 102 9.06 -1.30 -14.28
CA TYR A 102 7.87 -1.82 -14.97
C TYR A 102 6.60 -1.53 -14.16
N CYS A 103 5.53 -1.16 -14.87
CA CYS A 103 4.27 -0.78 -14.26
C CYS A 103 3.12 -1.59 -14.83
N ALA A 104 2.09 -1.81 -14.00
CA ALA A 104 0.83 -2.39 -14.41
C ALA A 104 -0.36 -1.53 -13.98
N TYR A 105 -1.37 -1.44 -14.84
CA TYR A 105 -2.64 -0.78 -14.59
C TYR A 105 -3.78 -1.77 -14.76
N LEU A 106 -4.48 -2.05 -13.67
CA LEU A 106 -5.61 -2.97 -13.65
C LEU A 106 -6.89 -2.13 -13.66
N ASP A 107 -7.45 -1.97 -14.85
CA ASP A 107 -8.63 -1.14 -15.12
C ASP A 107 -9.89 -2.00 -15.04
N VAL A 108 -10.56 -1.92 -13.90
CA VAL A 108 -11.85 -2.58 -13.64
C VAL A 108 -13.01 -1.78 -14.25
N GLU A 109 -12.86 -0.45 -14.34
CA GLU A 109 -13.92 0.45 -14.81
C GLU A 109 -13.90 0.67 -16.33
N ASN A 110 -12.90 0.12 -17.04
CA ASN A 110 -12.65 0.31 -18.48
C ASN A 110 -12.71 1.80 -18.87
N ALA A 111 -12.10 2.64 -18.02
CA ALA A 111 -12.16 4.10 -18.11
C ALA A 111 -10.81 4.72 -18.48
N LEU A 112 -9.73 3.94 -18.53
CA LEU A 112 -8.42 4.45 -18.89
C LEU A 112 -8.33 4.71 -20.40
N ASP A 113 -8.07 5.97 -20.76
CA ASP A 113 -7.71 6.38 -22.12
C ASP A 113 -6.19 6.29 -22.32
N PRO A 114 -5.68 5.38 -23.18
CA PRO A 114 -4.25 5.27 -23.46
C PRO A 114 -3.64 6.56 -24.01
N SER A 115 -4.40 7.33 -24.81
CA SER A 115 -3.91 8.60 -25.37
C SER A 115 -3.70 9.65 -24.30
N LEU A 116 -4.52 9.64 -23.23
CA LEU A 116 -4.29 10.51 -22.07
C LEU A 116 -3.01 10.12 -21.32
N ALA A 117 -2.74 8.82 -21.16
CA ALA A 117 -1.52 8.34 -20.53
C ALA A 117 -0.26 8.78 -21.32
N GLU A 118 -0.28 8.61 -22.64
CA GLU A 118 0.80 9.08 -23.53
C GLU A 118 0.99 10.59 -23.45
N ALA A 119 -0.09 11.37 -23.46
CA ALA A 119 -0.03 12.83 -23.31
C ALA A 119 0.56 13.25 -21.96
N MET A 120 0.37 12.44 -20.91
CA MET A 120 1.03 12.62 -19.61
C MET A 120 2.50 12.23 -19.63
N GLY A 121 3.02 11.64 -20.71
CA GLY A 121 4.40 11.20 -20.87
C GLY A 121 4.68 9.85 -20.21
N ILE A 122 3.67 9.00 -20.11
CA ILE A 122 3.79 7.59 -19.75
C ILE A 122 4.17 6.82 -21.01
N ASP A 123 5.05 5.85 -20.86
CA ASP A 123 5.33 4.88 -21.90
C ASP A 123 4.20 3.84 -21.92
N ALA A 124 3.19 4.10 -22.76
CA ALA A 124 2.01 3.25 -22.87
C ALA A 124 2.32 1.89 -23.51
N GLU A 125 3.38 1.78 -24.33
CA GLU A 125 3.79 0.51 -24.93
C GLU A 125 4.33 -0.46 -23.86
N ASN A 126 5.05 0.08 -22.87
CA ASN A 126 5.62 -0.70 -21.76
C ASN A 126 4.74 -0.71 -20.49
N LEU A 127 3.51 -0.19 -20.56
CA LEU A 127 2.54 -0.26 -19.46
C LEU A 127 1.67 -1.52 -19.61
N LEU A 128 1.72 -2.42 -18.64
CA LEU A 128 0.87 -3.61 -18.64
C LEU A 128 -0.57 -3.23 -18.26
N ILE A 129 -1.50 -3.23 -19.21
CA ILE A 129 -2.91 -2.95 -18.96
C ILE A 129 -3.69 -4.28 -18.94
N ALA A 130 -4.49 -4.50 -17.89
CA ALA A 130 -5.39 -5.64 -17.83
C ALA A 130 -6.78 -5.23 -17.32
N GLN A 131 -7.80 -5.90 -17.85
CA GLN A 131 -9.22 -5.69 -17.53
C GLN A 131 -9.78 -6.94 -16.86
N PRO A 132 -9.67 -7.06 -15.53
CA PRO A 132 -10.16 -8.22 -14.82
C PRO A 132 -11.69 -8.23 -14.78
N ASP A 133 -12.25 -9.41 -15.02
CA ASP A 133 -13.68 -9.71 -15.04
C ASP A 133 -14.26 -10.08 -13.66
N SER A 134 -13.40 -10.32 -12.65
CA SER A 134 -13.83 -10.63 -11.29
C SER A 134 -12.81 -10.21 -10.22
N ALA A 135 -13.27 -10.13 -8.97
CA ALA A 135 -12.40 -9.90 -7.80
C ALA A 135 -11.26 -10.93 -7.70
N GLU A 136 -11.58 -12.21 -7.89
CA GLU A 136 -10.60 -13.30 -7.82
C GLU A 136 -9.59 -13.24 -8.96
N ASN A 137 -10.01 -12.85 -10.16
CA ASN A 137 -9.10 -12.69 -11.28
C ASN A 137 -8.13 -11.54 -11.03
N LEU A 138 -8.63 -10.37 -10.61
CA LEU A 138 -7.79 -9.24 -10.22
C LEU A 138 -6.75 -9.67 -9.18
N LEU A 139 -7.17 -10.31 -8.10
CA LEU A 139 -6.29 -10.71 -7.01
C LEU A 139 -5.25 -11.75 -7.47
N SER A 140 -5.60 -12.64 -8.40
CA SER A 140 -4.68 -13.59 -9.02
C SER A 140 -3.62 -12.89 -9.88
N VAL A 141 -4.02 -11.89 -10.67
CA VAL A 141 -3.10 -11.07 -11.47
C VAL A 141 -2.14 -10.32 -10.54
N VAL A 142 -2.66 -9.64 -9.51
CA VAL A 142 -1.83 -8.92 -8.53
C VAL A 142 -0.84 -9.86 -7.82
N ASP A 143 -1.29 -11.04 -7.35
CA ASP A 143 -0.43 -12.03 -6.70
C ASP A 143 0.70 -12.51 -7.64
N THR A 144 0.37 -12.78 -8.90
CA THR A 144 1.32 -13.25 -9.92
C THR A 144 2.36 -12.17 -10.25
N LEU A 145 1.91 -10.94 -10.52
CA LEU A 145 2.79 -9.81 -10.83
C LEU A 145 3.70 -9.47 -9.65
N THR A 146 3.17 -9.45 -8.43
CA THR A 146 3.96 -9.18 -7.21
C THR A 146 5.01 -10.27 -7.00
N LYS A 147 4.66 -11.55 -7.21
CA LYS A 147 5.61 -12.67 -7.06
C LYS A 147 6.69 -12.70 -8.12
N SER A 148 6.46 -12.13 -9.30
CA SER A 148 7.49 -12.04 -10.34
C SER A 148 8.70 -11.23 -9.86
N GLY A 149 8.51 -10.28 -8.92
CA GLY A 149 9.55 -9.36 -8.46
C GLY A 149 9.98 -8.32 -9.50
N SER A 150 9.40 -8.35 -10.71
CA SER A 150 9.80 -7.50 -11.82
C SER A 150 8.96 -6.22 -11.96
N ILE A 151 7.85 -6.11 -11.23
CA ILE A 151 6.93 -4.95 -11.30
C ILE A 151 7.19 -4.00 -10.14
N ASP A 152 7.41 -2.73 -10.46
CA ASP A 152 7.65 -1.66 -9.50
C ASP A 152 6.36 -1.07 -8.97
N VAL A 153 5.36 -0.86 -9.84
CA VAL A 153 4.08 -0.23 -9.49
C VAL A 153 2.92 -1.00 -10.10
N ILE A 154 1.91 -1.33 -9.30
CA ILE A 154 0.62 -1.85 -9.74
C ILE A 154 -0.46 -0.88 -9.30
N VAL A 155 -1.23 -0.34 -10.23
CA VAL A 155 -2.43 0.47 -9.94
C VAL A 155 -3.68 -0.39 -10.15
N VAL A 156 -4.64 -0.29 -9.24
CA VAL A 156 -5.95 -0.94 -9.31
C VAL A 156 -7.03 0.14 -9.30
N ASP A 157 -7.75 0.30 -10.40
CA ASP A 157 -8.79 1.32 -10.59
C ASP A 157 -10.12 0.68 -11.04
N SER A 158 -11.17 0.57 -10.23
CA SER A 158 -11.24 0.78 -8.78
C SER A 158 -11.79 -0.48 -8.10
N VAL A 159 -11.53 -0.64 -6.79
CA VAL A 159 -11.94 -1.85 -6.04
C VAL A 159 -13.46 -1.95 -5.89
N ALA A 160 -14.16 -0.81 -5.91
CA ALA A 160 -15.59 -0.73 -5.66
C ALA A 160 -16.44 -1.44 -6.73
N ALA A 161 -15.88 -1.62 -7.93
CA ALA A 161 -16.55 -2.24 -9.08
C ALA A 161 -16.42 -3.78 -9.13
N LEU A 162 -15.62 -4.40 -8.26
CA LEU A 162 -15.32 -5.82 -8.37
C LEU A 162 -16.43 -6.70 -7.79
N ILE A 163 -17.07 -7.45 -8.66
CA ILE A 163 -18.08 -8.46 -8.31
C ILE A 163 -17.36 -9.81 -8.07
N PRO A 164 -17.58 -10.49 -6.93
CA PRO A 164 -17.11 -11.85 -6.71
C PRO A 164 -17.67 -12.83 -7.76
N LYS A 165 -16.92 -13.85 -8.17
CA LYS A 165 -17.39 -14.84 -9.17
C LYS A 165 -18.71 -15.50 -8.81
N CYS A 166 -18.97 -15.71 -7.51
CA CYS A 166 -20.22 -16.27 -7.03
C CYS A 166 -21.45 -15.36 -7.25
N GLU A 167 -21.25 -14.06 -7.50
CA GLU A 167 -22.31 -13.07 -7.68
C GLU A 167 -22.56 -12.71 -9.16
N ILE A 168 -21.62 -12.98 -10.07
CA ILE A 168 -21.70 -12.62 -11.51
C ILE A 168 -22.92 -13.22 -12.23
N GLY A 169 -23.51 -14.30 -11.71
CA GLY A 169 -24.71 -14.95 -12.28
C GLY A 169 -25.97 -14.87 -11.42
N VAL A 170 -25.95 -14.14 -10.30
CA VAL A 170 -27.08 -14.06 -9.37
C VAL A 170 -27.99 -12.90 -9.80
N PRO A 171 -29.31 -13.12 -9.94
CA PRO A 171 -30.24 -12.03 -10.27
C PRO A 171 -30.22 -10.96 -9.16
N ILE A 172 -30.42 -9.69 -9.55
CA ILE A 172 -30.22 -8.47 -8.73
C ILE A 172 -30.97 -8.50 -7.36
N ASN A 173 -32.00 -9.33 -7.21
CA ASN A 173 -32.79 -9.53 -5.98
C ASN A 173 -32.29 -10.68 -5.08
N GLY A 174 -31.17 -11.33 -5.40
CA GLY A 174 -30.57 -12.37 -4.58
C GLY A 174 -29.99 -11.80 -3.27
N MET A 175 -30.02 -12.58 -2.19
CA MET A 175 -29.31 -12.21 -0.97
C MET A 175 -27.81 -12.26 -1.23
N TYR A 176 -27.17 -11.09 -1.32
CA TYR A 176 -25.71 -10.97 -1.38
C TYR A 176 -25.13 -11.33 -0.01
N SER A 177 -24.35 -12.40 0.04
CA SER A 177 -23.56 -12.73 1.23
C SER A 177 -22.35 -11.79 1.34
N ASP A 178 -21.79 -11.58 2.54
CA ASP A 178 -20.55 -10.81 2.80
C ASP A 178 -19.27 -11.43 2.17
N ALA A 179 -19.38 -12.12 1.03
CA ALA A 179 -18.31 -12.83 0.35
C ALA A 179 -17.18 -11.90 -0.10
N GLN A 180 -17.52 -10.71 -0.59
CA GLN A 180 -16.54 -9.72 -1.05
C GLN A 180 -15.54 -9.32 0.06
N SER A 181 -16.05 -9.01 1.26
CA SER A 181 -15.23 -8.63 2.42
C SER A 181 -14.30 -9.76 2.87
N ARG A 182 -14.75 -11.02 2.78
CA ARG A 182 -13.96 -12.20 3.16
C ARG A 182 -12.85 -12.48 2.15
N ILE A 183 -13.16 -12.45 0.85
CA ILE A 183 -12.20 -12.68 -0.24
C ILE A 183 -11.09 -11.64 -0.19
N MET A 184 -11.45 -10.36 -0.03
CA MET A 184 -10.47 -9.27 0.04
C MET A 184 -9.56 -9.41 1.26
N THR A 185 -10.11 -9.75 2.43
CA THR A 185 -9.32 -9.97 3.66
C THR A 185 -8.34 -11.11 3.50
N GLN A 186 -8.75 -12.22 2.88
CA GLN A 186 -7.89 -13.38 2.66
C GLN A 186 -6.79 -13.10 1.62
N ALA A 187 -7.14 -12.41 0.54
CA ALA A 187 -6.22 -12.12 -0.54
C ALA A 187 -5.19 -11.05 -0.17
N LEU A 188 -5.60 -9.97 0.51
CA LEU A 188 -4.67 -8.94 0.99
C LEU A 188 -3.64 -9.53 1.96
N ARG A 189 -4.03 -10.47 2.83
CA ARG A 189 -3.09 -11.19 3.71
C ARG A 189 -2.03 -11.96 2.92
N LYS A 190 -2.42 -12.62 1.83
CA LYS A 190 -1.51 -13.38 0.97
C LYS A 190 -0.58 -12.46 0.19
N ILE A 191 -1.13 -11.38 -0.39
CA ILE A 191 -0.37 -10.40 -1.16
C ILE A 191 0.65 -9.67 -0.28
N HIS A 192 0.29 -9.31 0.95
CA HIS A 192 1.17 -8.60 1.88
C HIS A 192 2.49 -9.34 2.15
N TYR A 193 2.47 -10.67 2.21
CA TYR A 193 3.70 -11.46 2.40
C TYR A 193 4.66 -11.31 1.20
N SER A 194 4.14 -11.45 -0.02
CA SER A 194 4.93 -11.33 -1.25
C SER A 194 5.38 -9.88 -1.54
N LEU A 195 4.60 -8.90 -1.10
CA LEU A 195 4.85 -7.48 -1.28
C LEU A 195 6.13 -7.00 -0.56
N CYS A 196 6.34 -7.48 0.66
CA CYS A 196 7.52 -7.12 1.46
C CYS A 196 8.84 -7.60 0.81
N GLN A 197 8.80 -8.67 0.01
CA GLN A 197 9.98 -9.26 -0.63
C GLN A 197 10.22 -8.72 -2.05
N SER A 198 9.14 -8.37 -2.77
CA SER A 198 9.20 -7.93 -4.18
C SER A 198 9.51 -6.45 -4.35
N HIS A 199 9.38 -5.64 -3.29
CA HIS A 199 9.45 -4.19 -3.37
C HIS A 199 8.43 -3.55 -4.34
N THR A 200 7.37 -4.26 -4.73
CA THR A 200 6.29 -3.70 -5.55
C THR A 200 5.45 -2.72 -4.72
N LEU A 201 5.13 -1.55 -5.28
CA LEU A 201 4.16 -0.61 -4.75
C LEU A 201 2.78 -0.93 -5.37
N ILE A 202 1.78 -1.22 -4.53
CA ILE A 202 0.41 -1.40 -5.00
C ILE A 202 -0.41 -0.18 -4.61
N ILE A 203 -1.12 0.41 -5.57
CA ILE A 203 -2.00 1.56 -5.38
C ILE A 203 -3.44 1.14 -5.66
N PHE A 204 -4.30 1.25 -4.65
CA PHE A 204 -5.74 1.10 -4.82
C PHE A 204 -6.39 2.48 -4.97
N LEU A 205 -7.20 2.63 -6.02
CA LEU A 205 -8.09 3.77 -6.18
C LEU A 205 -9.46 3.44 -5.61
N ASN A 206 -10.00 4.37 -4.82
CA ASN A 206 -11.29 4.18 -4.16
C ASN A 206 -12.14 5.46 -4.21
N GLN A 207 -13.45 5.30 -4.14
CA GLN A 207 -14.41 6.41 -4.17
C GLN A 207 -15.05 6.59 -2.79
N VAL A 208 -15.24 7.85 -2.38
CA VAL A 208 -15.97 8.16 -1.14
C VAL A 208 -17.45 7.90 -1.37
N LYS A 209 -18.02 6.91 -0.66
CA LYS A 209 -19.47 6.71 -0.60
C LYS A 209 -20.06 7.76 0.33
N VAL A 210 -20.89 8.66 -0.20
CA VAL A 210 -21.74 9.51 0.65
C VAL A 210 -22.79 8.59 1.26
N LEU A 211 -22.65 8.31 2.56
CA LEU A 211 -23.77 7.84 3.36
C LEU A 211 -24.80 8.97 3.36
N LEU A 212 -25.80 8.86 2.48
CA LEU A 212 -27.03 9.63 2.62
C LEU A 212 -27.65 9.22 3.95
N LEU A 213 -27.29 9.93 5.02
CA LEU A 213 -28.12 10.06 6.21
C LEU A 213 -29.42 10.68 5.73
N LYS A 214 -30.36 9.82 5.31
CA LYS A 214 -31.76 10.20 5.20
C LYS A 214 -32.24 10.51 6.62
N HIS A 215 -32.13 11.77 6.99
CA HIS A 215 -33.13 12.37 7.86
C HIS A 215 -34.47 12.31 7.12
N PHE A 216 -35.25 11.27 7.40
CA PHE A 216 -36.71 11.24 7.31
C PHE A 216 -37.21 10.30 8.40
#